data_AF-A0A956MH69-F1
#
_entry.id   AF-A0A956MH69-F1
#
_cell.length_a   1.000
_cell.length_b   1.000
_cell.length_c   1.000
_cell.angle_alpha   90.00
_cell.angle_beta   90.00
_cell.angle_gamma   90.00
#
_symmetry.space_group_name_H-M   'P 1'
#
loop_
_entity.id
_entity.type
_entity.pdbx_description
1 polymer ?
#
loop_
_entity_poly.entity_id
_entity_poly.type
_entity_poly.pdbx_seq_one_letter_code
_entity_poly.pdbx_strand_id
1 'polypeptide(L)'
;FLADPRVEVVVVLLPPGAAVPDWVEELAPRVRVAPGGETRTASVAAGLDVLPDGIDTVVVHDAARPRVDLGALDRCLAVAAQDIAAVVGHPAVDTIKEVEDGVVQGTPDRRRLWQVQTPQVFPRTLLQHAHAAARATGVDGTDDAALIERAGLPVQVVEGSRWNLKVTVPEDRAVAESLLARAPRRSAPPSTERGWAALVTHVRSGGLIAYPTGTVYGFGGAATPEGVAALARLKHREVARKPFLILLEGPDAAPGLAWSEEARRLSRAFWPGPLTLIVGDPRRTFPAGVRGPEGGVAVRVDAHPVATEIVRRLGAPLTSSSANAPGQPPATDGRGALEALEALGADASVWVIDAGPVSGGASSTLVDMTGPTPRLIRAGALPPARIREHVRLDG
;
A
#
# COMPACT_ATOMS: atom_id res chain seq x y z
N PHE A 1 -3.92 6.23 -5.20
CA PHE A 1 -3.76 6.27 -6.67
C PHE A 1 -2.42 5.72 -7.13
N LEU A 2 -1.26 6.26 -6.75
CA LEU A 2 0.04 5.79 -7.28
C LEU A 2 0.40 4.31 -7.00
N ALA A 3 -0.18 3.72 -5.94
CA ALA A 3 -0.06 2.29 -5.65
C ALA A 3 -0.96 1.41 -6.55
N ASP A 4 -1.83 2.01 -7.37
CA ASP A 4 -2.69 1.29 -8.29
C ASP A 4 -1.98 1.12 -9.64
N PRO A 5 -1.76 -0.12 -10.12
CA PRO A 5 -1.04 -0.35 -11.36
C PRO A 5 -1.78 0.14 -12.60
N ARG A 6 -3.10 0.36 -12.53
CA ARG A 6 -3.91 0.90 -13.63
C ARG A 6 -3.72 2.41 -13.84
N VAL A 7 -3.10 3.11 -12.87
CA VAL A 7 -2.86 4.55 -12.97
C VAL A 7 -1.57 4.80 -13.73
N GLU A 8 -1.69 5.24 -14.98
CA GLU A 8 -0.54 5.53 -15.85
C GLU A 8 0.09 6.90 -15.57
N VAL A 9 -0.75 7.89 -15.25
CA VAL A 9 -0.32 9.28 -15.00
C VAL A 9 -1.20 9.90 -13.92
N VAL A 10 -0.62 10.76 -13.10
CA VAL A 10 -1.34 11.64 -12.18
C VAL A 10 -0.98 13.07 -12.53
N VAL A 11 -1.98 13.91 -12.82
CA VAL A 11 -1.78 15.34 -13.06
C VAL A 11 -2.23 16.11 -11.82
N VAL A 12 -1.31 16.83 -11.20
CA VAL A 12 -1.58 17.73 -10.09
C VAL A 12 -1.75 19.13 -10.64
N LEU A 13 -2.94 19.69 -10.44
CA LEU A 13 -3.28 21.03 -10.88
C LEU A 13 -3.05 22.02 -9.74
N LEU A 14 -2.17 22.99 -9.95
CA LEU A 14 -1.87 24.04 -8.98
C LEU A 14 -2.34 25.40 -9.50
N PRO A 15 -2.66 26.36 -8.62
CA PRO A 15 -2.93 27.73 -9.05
C PRO A 15 -1.81 28.28 -9.96
N PRO A 16 -2.14 29.05 -11.01
CA PRO A 16 -1.12 29.65 -11.86
C PRO A 16 -0.05 30.42 -11.05
N GLY A 17 1.22 30.10 -11.30
CA GLY A 17 2.36 30.72 -10.59
C GLY A 17 2.63 30.19 -9.19
N ALA A 18 1.85 29.23 -8.68
CA ALA A 18 2.16 28.57 -7.42
C ALA A 18 3.45 27.75 -7.54
N ALA A 19 4.32 27.83 -6.52
CA ALA A 19 5.48 26.97 -6.42
C ALA A 19 5.02 25.52 -6.26
N VAL A 20 5.65 24.61 -7.02
CA VAL A 20 5.43 23.18 -6.85
C VAL A 20 6.08 22.77 -5.52
N PRO A 21 5.34 22.16 -4.58
CA PRO A 21 5.95 21.66 -3.37
C PRO A 21 6.96 20.55 -3.70
N ASP A 22 8.17 20.59 -3.13
CA ASP A 22 9.24 19.61 -3.41
C ASP A 22 8.75 18.14 -3.33
N TRP A 23 7.89 17.85 -2.36
CA TRP A 23 7.37 16.50 -2.14
C TRP A 23 6.44 16.00 -3.26
N VAL A 24 5.85 16.89 -4.07
CA VAL A 24 5.01 16.52 -5.21
C VAL A 24 5.86 16.01 -6.38
N GLU A 25 6.96 16.70 -6.68
CA GLU A 25 7.91 16.29 -7.73
C GLU A 25 8.61 14.99 -7.35
N GLU A 26 8.88 14.82 -6.05
CA GLU A 26 9.51 13.62 -5.50
C GLU A 26 8.56 12.42 -5.35
N LEU A 27 7.26 12.57 -5.62
CA LEU A 27 6.26 11.56 -5.26
C LEU A 27 6.37 10.29 -6.13
N ALA A 28 6.45 10.46 -7.44
CA ALA A 28 6.74 9.39 -8.42
C ALA A 28 6.99 9.99 -9.82
N PRO A 29 7.75 9.31 -10.70
CA PRO A 29 7.99 9.77 -12.08
C PRO A 29 6.72 9.94 -12.94
N ARG A 30 5.61 9.31 -12.55
CA ARG A 30 4.31 9.38 -13.23
C ARG A 30 3.45 10.57 -12.78
N VAL A 31 3.94 11.37 -11.83
CA VAL A 31 3.28 12.61 -11.40
C VAL A 31 3.73 13.76 -12.29
N ARG A 32 2.78 14.49 -12.83
CA ARG A 32 2.98 15.72 -13.61
C ARG A 32 2.29 16.87 -12.90
N VAL A 33 2.84 18.06 -13.04
CA VAL A 33 2.25 19.28 -12.51
C VAL A 33 1.89 20.20 -13.66
N ALA A 34 0.70 20.77 -13.62
CA ALA A 34 0.19 21.69 -14.63
C ALA A 34 -0.52 22.88 -13.96
N PRO A 35 -0.52 24.06 -14.60
CA PRO A 35 -1.32 25.18 -14.12
C PRO A 35 -2.82 24.85 -14.23
N GLY A 36 -3.55 25.08 -13.15
CA GLY A 36 -5.00 25.07 -13.14
C GLY A 36 -5.60 26.36 -13.70
N GLY A 37 -6.93 26.42 -13.74
CA GLY A 37 -7.68 27.61 -14.14
C GLY A 37 -8.29 28.36 -12.95
N GLU A 38 -8.98 29.47 -13.23
CA GLU A 38 -9.66 30.29 -12.22
C GLU A 38 -10.82 29.57 -11.53
N THR A 39 -11.43 28.60 -12.24
CA THR A 39 -12.51 27.76 -11.71
C THR A 39 -12.08 26.30 -11.63
N ARG A 40 -12.85 25.50 -10.88
CA ARG A 40 -12.67 24.05 -10.83
C ARG A 40 -12.78 23.44 -12.23
N THR A 41 -13.82 23.80 -12.98
CA THR A 41 -14.03 23.31 -14.35
C THR A 41 -12.88 23.68 -15.27
N ALA A 42 -12.39 24.92 -15.23
CA ALA A 42 -11.25 25.34 -16.02
C ALA A 42 -9.96 24.57 -15.65
N SER A 43 -9.77 24.26 -14.37
CA SER A 43 -8.65 23.45 -13.91
C SER A 43 -8.71 22.03 -14.46
N VAL A 44 -9.87 21.35 -14.34
CA VAL A 44 -10.01 19.99 -14.87
C VAL A 44 -9.85 19.96 -16.39
N ALA A 45 -10.39 20.94 -17.11
CA ALA A 45 -10.17 21.10 -18.55
C ALA A 45 -8.68 21.20 -18.90
N ALA A 46 -7.91 22.04 -18.20
CA ALA A 46 -6.46 22.14 -18.39
C ALA A 46 -5.74 20.82 -18.09
N GLY A 47 -6.20 20.07 -17.08
CA GLY A 47 -5.72 18.72 -16.78
C GLY A 47 -5.96 17.73 -17.92
N LEU A 48 -7.15 17.77 -18.55
CA LEU A 48 -7.49 16.91 -19.68
C LEU A 48 -6.61 17.16 -20.92
N ASP A 49 -6.24 18.43 -21.15
CA ASP A 49 -5.43 18.83 -22.30
C ASP A 49 -3.98 18.32 -22.22
N VAL A 50 -3.48 18.02 -21.01
CA VAL A 50 -2.11 17.52 -20.80
C VAL A 50 -2.03 16.01 -20.60
N LEU A 51 -3.17 15.31 -20.57
CA LEU A 51 -3.20 13.85 -20.48
C LEU A 51 -2.66 13.21 -21.77
N PRO A 52 -1.75 12.22 -21.68
CA PRO A 52 -1.26 11.47 -22.84
C PRO A 52 -2.38 10.87 -23.67
N ASP A 53 -2.13 10.66 -24.96
CA ASP A 53 -2.98 9.82 -25.80
C ASP A 53 -3.02 8.38 -25.26
N GLY A 54 -4.14 7.68 -25.43
CA GLY A 54 -4.34 6.31 -24.93
C GLY A 54 -4.92 6.20 -23.52
N ILE A 55 -5.10 7.32 -22.80
CA ILE A 55 -5.87 7.32 -21.55
C ILE A 55 -7.38 7.28 -21.86
N ASP A 56 -8.05 6.20 -21.53
CA ASP A 56 -9.49 6.00 -21.80
C ASP A 56 -10.39 6.40 -20.63
N THR A 57 -9.88 6.37 -19.40
CA THR A 57 -10.63 6.68 -18.18
C THR A 57 -9.90 7.74 -17.36
N VAL A 58 -10.65 8.76 -16.90
CA VAL A 58 -10.15 9.87 -16.10
C VAL A 58 -10.75 9.81 -14.70
N VAL A 59 -9.90 9.92 -13.69
CA VAL A 59 -10.31 10.04 -12.29
C VAL A 59 -10.05 11.47 -11.83
N VAL A 60 -11.10 12.19 -11.48
CA VAL A 60 -11.00 13.53 -10.86
C VAL A 60 -11.10 13.38 -9.35
N HIS A 61 -10.11 13.89 -8.62
CA HIS A 61 -10.02 13.76 -7.17
C HIS A 61 -9.65 15.06 -6.46
N ASP A 62 -10.30 15.32 -5.32
CA ASP A 62 -9.97 16.48 -4.47
C ASP A 62 -8.77 16.12 -3.58
N ALA A 63 -7.66 16.84 -3.71
CA ALA A 63 -6.51 16.67 -2.82
C ALA A 63 -6.86 16.88 -1.33
N ALA A 64 -7.93 17.65 -1.05
CA ALA A 64 -8.47 17.86 0.30
C ALA A 64 -9.22 16.65 0.89
N ARG A 65 -9.35 15.54 0.15
CA ARG A 65 -9.91 14.26 0.63
C ARG A 65 -8.78 13.22 0.78
N PRO A 66 -8.13 13.15 1.95
CA PRO A 66 -6.92 12.34 2.11
C PRO A 66 -7.20 10.84 2.29
N ARG A 67 -8.47 10.43 2.46
CA ARG A 67 -8.85 9.04 2.76
C ARG A 67 -9.78 8.44 1.70
N VAL A 68 -9.22 8.22 0.51
CA VAL A 68 -9.93 7.57 -0.59
C VAL A 68 -10.29 6.13 -0.23
N ASP A 69 -11.56 5.77 -0.44
CA ASP A 69 -12.04 4.40 -0.39
C ASP A 69 -11.65 3.67 -1.69
N LEU A 70 -10.65 2.79 -1.61
CA LEU A 70 -10.12 2.08 -2.77
C LEU A 70 -11.11 1.04 -3.31
N GLY A 71 -11.95 0.45 -2.45
CA GLY A 71 -13.00 -0.46 -2.89
C GLY A 71 -14.09 0.27 -3.67
N ALA A 72 -14.44 1.50 -3.25
CA ALA A 72 -15.34 2.36 -4.02
C ALA A 72 -14.72 2.78 -5.36
N LEU A 73 -13.42 3.11 -5.39
CA LEU A 73 -12.70 3.41 -6.64
C LEU A 73 -12.80 2.24 -7.64
N ASP A 74 -12.59 1.00 -7.21
CA ASP A 74 -12.71 -0.18 -8.09
C ASP A 74 -14.10 -0.32 -8.69
N ARG A 75 -15.13 -0.12 -7.87
CA ARG A 75 -16.52 -0.17 -8.33
C ARG A 75 -16.82 0.97 -9.30
N CYS A 76 -16.32 2.17 -9.07
CA CYS A 76 -16.44 3.28 -10.02
C CYS A 76 -15.74 2.99 -11.35
N LEU A 77 -14.55 2.38 -11.33
CA LEU A 77 -13.85 1.96 -12.55
C LEU A 77 -14.64 0.89 -13.32
N ALA A 78 -15.29 -0.05 -12.63
CA ALA A 78 -16.15 -1.06 -13.25
C ALA A 78 -17.41 -0.46 -13.90
N VAL A 79 -17.93 0.66 -13.36
CA VAL A 79 -19.01 1.43 -13.97
C VAL A 79 -18.51 2.20 -15.20
N ALA A 80 -17.35 2.87 -15.09
CA ALA A 80 -16.75 3.59 -16.21
C ALA A 80 -16.41 2.69 -17.40
N ALA A 81 -16.03 1.44 -17.15
CA ALA A 81 -15.81 0.44 -18.20
C ALA A 81 -17.07 0.09 -19.03
N GLN A 82 -18.26 0.55 -18.61
CA GLN A 82 -19.54 0.38 -19.32
C GLN A 82 -19.98 1.69 -20.02
N ASP A 83 -19.05 2.63 -20.23
CA ASP A 83 -19.32 3.96 -20.79
C ASP A 83 -20.30 4.80 -19.94
N ILE A 84 -20.25 4.66 -18.61
CA ILE A 84 -21.08 5.41 -17.65
C ILE A 84 -20.19 6.20 -16.70
N ALA A 85 -20.50 7.47 -16.47
CA ALA A 85 -19.81 8.26 -15.44
C ALA A 85 -20.15 7.75 -14.04
N ALA A 86 -19.17 7.69 -13.15
CA ALA A 86 -19.36 7.20 -11.80
C ALA A 86 -18.91 8.22 -10.76
N VAL A 87 -19.69 8.36 -9.68
CA VAL A 87 -19.30 9.18 -8.53
C VAL A 87 -19.37 8.35 -7.25
N VAL A 88 -18.44 8.59 -6.33
CA VAL A 88 -18.53 8.02 -4.99
C VAL A 88 -19.53 8.83 -4.17
N GLY A 89 -20.38 8.16 -3.39
CA GLY A 89 -21.25 8.84 -2.44
C GLY A 89 -21.72 7.92 -1.32
N HIS A 90 -22.43 8.49 -0.34
CA HIS A 90 -23.14 7.72 0.67
C HIS A 90 -24.51 8.36 0.97
N PRO A 91 -25.48 7.60 1.49
CA PRO A 91 -26.77 8.15 1.89
C PRO A 91 -26.61 9.31 2.88
N ALA A 92 -27.42 10.36 2.72
CA ALA A 92 -27.46 11.47 3.66
C ALA A 92 -28.04 11.01 5.00
N VAL A 93 -27.32 11.29 6.08
CA VAL A 93 -27.75 10.98 7.46
C VAL A 93 -28.54 12.14 8.08
N ASP A 94 -28.17 13.36 7.71
CA ASP A 94 -28.79 14.57 8.22
C ASP A 94 -30.14 14.84 7.54
N THR A 95 -31.01 15.56 8.24
CA THR A 95 -32.26 16.06 7.65
C THR A 95 -31.97 17.34 6.90
N ILE A 96 -32.19 17.32 5.57
CA ILE A 96 -32.01 18.48 4.71
C ILE A 96 -33.34 19.21 4.55
N LYS A 97 -33.31 20.54 4.62
CA LYS A 97 -34.46 21.43 4.41
C LYS A 97 -34.20 22.30 3.18
N GLU A 98 -35.21 22.47 2.35
CA GLU A 98 -35.23 23.54 1.35
C GLU A 98 -35.70 24.81 2.06
N VAL A 99 -34.91 25.88 2.00
CA VAL A 99 -35.15 27.12 2.75
C VAL A 99 -34.99 28.29 1.80
N GLU A 100 -35.96 29.20 1.83
CA GLU A 100 -35.94 30.47 1.09
C GLU A 100 -36.33 31.58 2.07
N ASP A 101 -35.56 32.67 2.10
CA ASP A 101 -35.72 33.79 3.04
C ASP A 101 -35.85 33.39 4.52
N GLY A 102 -35.14 32.33 4.93
CA GLY A 102 -35.16 31.79 6.29
C GLY A 102 -36.41 30.94 6.63
N VAL A 103 -37.32 30.74 5.68
CA VAL A 103 -38.53 29.94 5.84
C VAL A 103 -38.37 28.59 5.15
N VAL A 104 -38.68 27.51 5.87
CA VAL A 104 -38.66 26.14 5.33
C VAL A 104 -39.75 25.99 4.27
N GLN A 105 -39.34 25.71 3.03
CA GLN A 105 -40.24 25.42 1.90
C GLN A 105 -40.58 23.94 1.83
N GLY A 106 -39.64 23.08 2.22
CA GLY A 106 -39.77 21.65 2.02
C GLY A 106 -38.74 20.83 2.78
N THR A 107 -38.99 19.53 2.84
CA THR A 107 -38.03 18.53 3.33
C THR A 107 -38.00 17.42 2.29
N PRO A 108 -36.95 17.32 1.45
CA PRO A 108 -36.88 16.28 0.45
C PRO A 108 -36.84 14.88 1.09
N ASP A 109 -37.28 13.86 0.35
CA ASP A 109 -37.23 12.47 0.82
C ASP A 109 -35.76 12.04 1.00
N ARG A 110 -35.32 11.96 2.26
CA ARG A 110 -33.94 11.62 2.65
C ARG A 110 -33.44 10.32 2.01
N ARG A 111 -34.32 9.35 1.71
CA ARG A 111 -33.95 8.07 1.07
C ARG A 111 -33.37 8.27 -0.33
N ARG A 112 -33.64 9.41 -0.96
CA ARG A 112 -33.15 9.81 -2.28
C ARG A 112 -31.97 10.78 -2.22
N LEU A 113 -31.57 11.22 -1.03
CA LEU A 113 -30.49 12.18 -0.84
C LEU A 113 -29.18 11.46 -0.54
N TRP A 114 -28.15 11.82 -1.29
CA TRP A 114 -26.80 11.28 -1.16
C TRP A 114 -25.79 12.42 -1.04
N GLN A 115 -24.77 12.21 -0.22
CA GLN A 115 -23.61 13.08 -0.16
C GLN A 115 -22.55 12.55 -1.13
N VAL A 116 -22.39 13.25 -2.25
CA VAL A 116 -21.41 12.91 -3.29
C VAL A 116 -20.02 13.38 -2.88
N GLN A 117 -19.02 12.60 -3.29
CA GLN A 117 -17.62 12.78 -2.96
C GLN A 117 -16.76 12.55 -4.21
N THR A 118 -15.49 12.94 -4.13
CA THR A 118 -14.46 12.48 -5.06
C THR A 118 -13.74 11.27 -4.45
N PRO A 119 -13.25 10.29 -5.24
CA PRO A 119 -13.04 10.35 -6.68
C PRO A 119 -14.34 10.30 -7.51
N GLN A 120 -14.32 11.01 -8.63
CA GLN A 120 -15.29 10.90 -9.71
C GLN A 120 -14.57 10.30 -10.92
N VAL A 121 -15.18 9.31 -11.56
CA VAL A 121 -14.53 8.48 -12.58
C VAL A 121 -15.34 8.55 -13.86
N PHE A 122 -14.69 8.85 -14.96
CA PHE A 122 -15.35 9.14 -16.24
C PHE A 122 -14.62 8.46 -17.39
N PRO A 123 -15.33 7.89 -18.38
CA PRO A 123 -14.77 7.71 -19.70
C PRO A 123 -14.27 9.06 -20.23
N ARG A 124 -13.04 9.11 -20.75
CA ARG A 124 -12.38 10.36 -21.18
C ARG A 124 -13.23 11.11 -22.21
N THR A 125 -13.82 10.38 -23.15
CA THR A 125 -14.65 10.92 -24.22
C THR A 125 -15.88 11.65 -23.68
N LEU A 126 -16.57 11.08 -22.69
CA LEU A 126 -17.73 11.71 -22.05
C LEU A 126 -17.33 12.97 -21.30
N LEU A 127 -16.22 12.92 -20.55
CA LEU A 127 -15.74 14.07 -19.80
C LEU A 127 -15.30 15.21 -20.72
N GLN A 128 -14.59 14.91 -21.81
CA GLN A 128 -14.23 15.89 -22.84
C GLN A 128 -15.45 16.52 -23.50
N HIS A 129 -16.48 15.72 -23.81
CA HIS A 129 -17.72 16.22 -24.38
C HIS A 129 -18.43 17.19 -23.43
N ALA A 130 -18.58 16.81 -22.16
CA ALA A 130 -19.21 17.65 -21.14
C ALA A 130 -18.45 18.97 -20.92
N HIS A 131 -17.13 18.93 -20.86
CA HIS A 131 -16.29 20.14 -20.74
C HIS A 131 -16.37 21.02 -21.99
N ALA A 132 -16.43 20.45 -23.19
CA ALA A 132 -16.62 21.22 -24.42
C ALA A 132 -17.99 21.93 -24.46
N ALA A 133 -19.06 21.24 -24.05
CA ALA A 133 -20.40 21.81 -23.94
C ALA A 133 -20.47 22.93 -22.89
N ALA A 134 -19.83 22.73 -21.73
CA ALA A 134 -19.73 23.75 -20.67
C ALA A 134 -19.03 25.02 -21.16
N ARG A 135 -17.90 24.87 -21.87
CA ARG A 135 -17.19 26.01 -22.48
C ARG A 135 -18.04 26.75 -23.52
N ALA A 136 -18.78 26.02 -24.36
CA ALA A 136 -19.62 26.63 -25.38
C ALA A 136 -20.80 27.44 -24.81
N THR A 137 -21.28 27.07 -23.62
CA THR A 137 -22.43 27.68 -22.96
C THR A 137 -22.06 28.67 -21.85
N GLY A 138 -20.78 28.75 -21.47
CA GLY A 138 -20.29 29.59 -20.37
C GLY A 138 -20.79 29.13 -19.00
N VAL A 139 -21.22 27.88 -18.86
CA VAL A 139 -21.77 27.32 -17.61
C VAL A 139 -20.66 26.63 -16.82
N ASP A 140 -20.59 26.93 -15.53
CA ASP A 140 -19.71 26.22 -14.59
C ASP A 140 -20.47 25.14 -13.81
N GLY A 141 -19.79 24.04 -13.50
CA GLY A 141 -20.32 22.93 -12.72
C GLY A 141 -19.89 23.02 -11.25
N THR A 142 -20.79 22.66 -10.32
CA THR A 142 -20.42 22.47 -8.91
C THR A 142 -19.43 21.31 -8.74
N ASP A 143 -19.51 20.33 -9.64
CA ASP A 143 -18.54 19.29 -9.88
C ASP A 143 -18.58 18.80 -11.33
N ASP A 144 -17.68 17.87 -11.68
CA ASP A 144 -17.57 17.33 -13.04
C ASP A 144 -18.75 16.43 -13.42
N ALA A 145 -19.36 15.78 -12.42
CA ALA A 145 -20.58 14.99 -12.62
C ALA A 145 -21.76 15.87 -13.04
N ALA A 146 -21.91 17.07 -12.46
CA ALA A 146 -22.92 18.04 -12.86
C ALA A 146 -22.77 18.48 -14.32
N LEU A 147 -21.53 18.51 -14.86
CA LEU A 147 -21.31 18.78 -16.29
C LEU A 147 -21.79 17.61 -17.16
N ILE A 148 -21.55 16.38 -16.73
CA ILE A 148 -22.05 15.16 -17.41
C ILE A 148 -23.59 15.16 -17.43
N GLU A 149 -24.23 15.42 -16.28
CA GLU A 149 -25.69 15.48 -16.16
C GLU A 149 -26.29 16.57 -17.06
N ARG A 150 -25.67 17.77 -17.10
CA ARG A 150 -26.09 18.87 -17.99
C ARG A 150 -25.95 18.53 -19.47
N ALA A 151 -24.99 17.69 -19.83
CA ALA A 151 -24.86 17.16 -21.18
C ALA A 151 -25.88 16.05 -21.50
N GLY A 152 -26.79 15.71 -20.57
CA GLY A 152 -27.80 14.67 -20.73
C GLY A 152 -27.23 13.26 -20.65
N LEU A 153 -26.02 13.10 -20.10
CA LEU A 153 -25.31 11.83 -20.00
C LEU A 153 -25.51 11.20 -18.61
N PRO A 154 -25.50 9.85 -18.51
CA PRO A 154 -25.78 9.18 -17.26
C PRO A 154 -24.62 9.28 -16.27
N VAL A 155 -24.96 9.53 -14.99
CA VAL A 155 -24.06 9.42 -13.85
C VAL A 155 -24.62 8.40 -12.87
N GLN A 156 -23.81 7.42 -12.49
CA GLN A 156 -24.16 6.42 -11.49
C GLN A 156 -23.42 6.68 -10.17
N VAL A 157 -24.16 6.68 -9.07
CA VAL A 157 -23.59 6.75 -7.73
C VAL A 157 -23.13 5.35 -7.30
N VAL A 158 -21.91 5.27 -6.80
CA VAL A 158 -21.33 4.10 -6.17
C VAL A 158 -21.19 4.37 -4.68
N GLU A 159 -21.75 3.48 -3.86
CA GLU A 159 -21.64 3.62 -2.40
C GLU A 159 -20.18 3.52 -1.95
N GLY A 160 -19.74 4.46 -1.14
CA GLY A 160 -18.41 4.49 -0.53
C GLY A 160 -18.45 4.92 0.94
N SER A 161 -17.27 4.99 1.55
CA SER A 161 -17.16 5.34 2.97
C SER A 161 -17.56 6.78 3.29
N ARG A 162 -18.43 6.96 4.30
CA ARG A 162 -18.68 8.28 4.93
C ARG A 162 -17.44 8.94 5.53
N TRP A 163 -16.35 8.19 5.70
CA TRP A 163 -15.12 8.68 6.31
C TRP A 163 -14.12 9.29 5.33
N ASN A 164 -14.46 9.38 4.05
CA ASN A 164 -13.69 10.11 3.04
C ASN A 164 -13.99 11.63 3.15
N LEU A 165 -13.74 12.18 4.34
CA LEU A 165 -13.99 13.57 4.72
C LEU A 165 -13.21 14.53 3.83
N LYS A 166 -13.87 15.60 3.37
CA LYS A 166 -13.20 16.74 2.75
C LYS A 166 -12.74 17.70 3.85
N VAL A 167 -11.44 18.00 3.88
CA VAL A 167 -10.89 19.00 4.78
C VAL A 167 -11.18 20.38 4.19
N THR A 168 -12.10 21.11 4.81
CA THR A 168 -12.59 22.42 4.33
C THR A 168 -12.37 23.52 5.35
N VAL A 169 -12.51 23.22 6.63
CA VAL A 169 -12.32 24.15 7.75
C VAL A 169 -11.24 23.64 8.71
N PRO A 170 -10.62 24.51 9.54
CA PRO A 170 -9.57 24.10 10.47
C PRO A 170 -9.96 22.93 11.39
N GLU A 171 -11.23 22.84 11.79
CA GLU A 171 -11.78 21.78 12.64
C GLU A 171 -11.75 20.40 11.96
N ASP A 172 -11.92 20.34 10.63
CA ASP A 172 -11.87 19.09 9.86
C ASP A 172 -10.49 18.42 9.97
N ARG A 173 -9.44 19.23 10.20
CA ARG A 173 -8.06 18.74 10.29
C ARG A 173 -7.90 17.71 11.40
N ALA A 174 -8.42 17.98 12.59
CA ALA A 174 -8.29 17.08 13.73
C ALA A 174 -9.00 15.73 13.46
N VAL A 175 -10.16 15.78 12.80
CA VAL A 175 -10.90 14.59 12.38
C VAL A 175 -10.13 13.81 11.33
N ALA A 176 -9.62 14.49 10.30
CA ALA A 176 -8.83 13.88 9.23
C ALA A 176 -7.54 13.23 9.77
N GLU A 177 -6.79 13.91 10.65
CA GLU A 177 -5.60 13.38 11.31
C GLU A 177 -5.93 12.13 12.13
N SER A 178 -7.03 12.13 12.89
CA SER A 178 -7.48 10.96 13.64
C SER A 178 -7.85 9.79 12.73
N LEU A 179 -8.55 10.04 11.63
CA LEU A 179 -8.91 9.01 10.65
C LEU A 179 -7.68 8.41 9.96
N LEU A 180 -6.70 9.24 9.63
CA LEU A 180 -5.44 8.81 9.01
C LEU A 180 -4.53 8.06 9.99
N ALA A 181 -4.59 8.36 11.29
CA ALA A 181 -3.82 7.66 12.32
C ALA A 181 -4.35 6.24 12.62
N ARG A 182 -5.62 5.98 12.30
CA ARG A 182 -6.31 4.71 12.61
C ARG A 182 -6.15 3.63 11.53
N ALA A 183 -5.61 3.98 10.37
CA ALA A 183 -5.50 3.04 9.24
C ALA A 183 -4.04 2.86 8.82
N PRO A 184 -3.63 1.65 8.44
CA PRO A 184 -2.32 1.42 7.84
C PRO A 184 -2.12 2.29 6.60
N ARG A 185 -0.89 2.79 6.40
CA ARG A 185 -0.58 3.66 5.25
C ARG A 185 -0.14 2.80 4.06
N ARG A 186 -0.87 2.81 2.94
CA ARG A 186 -0.47 2.11 1.70
C ARG A 186 0.13 3.08 0.69
N SER A 187 1.33 2.77 0.19
CA SER A 187 2.02 3.54 -0.84
C SER A 187 2.76 2.63 -1.81
N ALA A 188 3.16 3.16 -2.97
CA ALA A 188 4.15 2.52 -3.82
C ALA A 188 5.53 2.48 -3.11
N PRO A 189 6.50 1.68 -3.58
CA PRO A 189 7.87 1.74 -3.09
C PRO A 189 8.43 3.16 -3.27
N PRO A 190 9.22 3.68 -2.31
CA PRO A 190 9.82 4.99 -2.47
C PRO A 190 10.69 5.05 -3.73
N SER A 191 10.53 6.12 -4.51
CA SER A 191 11.36 6.41 -5.69
C SER A 191 12.42 7.48 -5.44
N THR A 192 12.44 8.08 -4.26
CA THR A 192 13.32 9.21 -3.91
C THR A 192 14.06 8.98 -2.62
N GLU A 193 15.21 9.67 -2.47
CA GLU A 193 16.05 9.55 -1.27
C GLU A 193 15.29 9.95 -0.01
N ARG A 194 14.47 11.00 -0.09
CA ARG A 194 13.62 11.45 1.01
C ARG A 194 12.60 10.40 1.43
N GLY A 195 11.93 9.76 0.46
CA GLY A 195 10.97 8.70 0.73
C GLY A 195 11.63 7.47 1.38
N TRP A 196 12.81 7.10 0.89
CA TRP A 196 13.61 6.03 1.50
C TRP A 196 14.08 6.37 2.91
N ALA A 197 14.56 7.60 3.14
CA ALA A 197 14.96 8.08 4.47
C ALA A 197 13.80 8.06 5.47
N ALA A 198 12.58 8.43 5.02
CA ALA A 198 11.37 8.37 5.83
C ALA A 198 11.00 6.93 6.21
N LEU A 199 11.06 5.99 5.26
CA LEU A 199 10.82 4.56 5.50
C LEU A 199 11.83 3.98 6.50
N VAL A 200 13.12 4.26 6.31
CA VAL A 200 14.17 3.78 7.23
C VAL A 200 13.98 4.36 8.63
N THR A 201 13.65 5.65 8.73
CA THR A 201 13.36 6.30 10.02
C THR A 201 12.16 5.63 10.71
N HIS A 202 11.08 5.37 9.98
CA HIS A 202 9.89 4.67 10.50
C HIS A 202 10.23 3.30 11.06
N VAL A 203 10.98 2.48 10.32
CA VAL A 203 11.38 1.13 10.77
C VAL A 203 12.32 1.20 11.99
N ARG A 204 13.26 2.16 12.00
CA ARG A 204 14.20 2.36 13.13
C ARG A 204 13.50 2.87 14.38
N SER A 205 12.42 3.63 14.25
CA SER A 205 11.61 4.11 15.39
C SER A 205 10.62 3.06 15.91
N GLY A 206 10.74 1.79 15.49
CA GLY A 206 9.86 0.69 15.92
C GLY A 206 8.58 0.55 15.10
N GLY A 207 8.42 1.34 14.04
CA GLY A 207 7.35 1.17 13.06
C GLY A 207 7.48 -0.15 12.30
N LEU A 208 6.34 -0.69 11.88
CA LEU A 208 6.29 -1.92 11.09
C LEU A 208 6.01 -1.60 9.62
N ILE A 209 6.40 -2.53 8.75
CA ILE A 209 6.12 -2.48 7.33
C ILE A 209 5.47 -3.79 6.86
N ALA A 210 4.51 -3.68 5.95
CA ALA A 210 4.13 -4.78 5.08
C ALA A 210 4.80 -4.56 3.72
N TYR A 211 5.53 -5.56 3.23
CA TYR A 211 6.39 -5.39 2.05
C TYR A 211 6.46 -6.67 1.22
N PRO A 212 6.68 -6.56 -0.11
CA PRO A 212 6.84 -7.71 -0.98
C PRO A 212 8.16 -8.44 -0.71
N THR A 213 8.13 -9.76 -0.80
CA THR A 213 9.33 -10.61 -0.80
C THR A 213 9.32 -11.51 -2.03
N GLY A 214 10.40 -12.23 -2.32
CA GLY A 214 10.49 -13.15 -3.46
C GLY A 214 9.56 -14.36 -3.36
N THR A 215 8.71 -14.43 -2.33
CA THR A 215 7.77 -15.53 -2.06
C THR A 215 6.34 -15.01 -1.88
N VAL A 216 6.10 -14.31 -0.77
CA VAL A 216 4.81 -13.71 -0.39
C VAL A 216 5.07 -12.35 0.26
N TYR A 217 4.04 -11.54 0.52
CA TYR A 217 4.23 -10.34 1.34
C TYR A 217 4.59 -10.74 2.79
N GLY A 218 5.42 -9.91 3.42
CA GLY A 218 5.84 -10.06 4.81
C GLY A 218 5.44 -8.86 5.65
N PHE A 219 5.14 -9.08 6.92
CA PHE A 219 5.17 -8.05 7.96
C PHE A 219 6.54 -8.06 8.61
N GLY A 220 7.17 -6.90 8.74
CA GLY A 220 8.52 -6.80 9.29
C GLY A 220 8.79 -5.48 9.98
N GLY A 221 9.94 -5.45 10.66
CA GLY A 221 10.45 -4.31 11.42
C GLY A 221 11.92 -4.53 11.76
N ALA A 222 12.54 -3.60 12.47
CA ALA A 222 13.92 -3.77 12.89
C ALA A 222 14.10 -5.06 13.73
N ALA A 223 15.18 -5.81 13.51
CA ALA A 223 15.48 -7.01 14.30
C ALA A 223 16.02 -6.71 15.72
N THR A 224 15.43 -5.72 16.40
CA THR A 224 15.70 -5.32 17.78
C THR A 224 14.63 -5.93 18.71
N PRO A 225 14.84 -5.95 20.05
CA PRO A 225 13.81 -6.38 20.99
C PRO A 225 12.46 -5.66 20.77
N GLU A 226 12.49 -4.36 20.51
CA GLU A 226 11.29 -3.52 20.32
C GLU A 226 10.56 -3.89 19.03
N GLY A 227 11.28 -4.03 17.92
CA GLY A 227 10.70 -4.39 16.63
C GLY A 227 10.14 -5.82 16.62
N VAL A 228 10.83 -6.76 17.25
CA VAL A 228 10.33 -8.13 17.44
C VAL A 228 9.08 -8.15 18.31
N ALA A 229 9.05 -7.38 19.40
CA ALA A 229 7.87 -7.26 20.26
C ALA A 229 6.69 -6.61 19.52
N ALA A 230 6.94 -5.58 18.70
CA ALA A 230 5.92 -4.95 17.87
C ALA A 230 5.31 -5.94 16.87
N LEU A 231 6.14 -6.69 16.14
CA LEU A 231 5.67 -7.71 15.20
C LEU A 231 4.93 -8.86 15.91
N ALA A 232 5.37 -9.26 17.10
CA ALA A 232 4.70 -10.26 17.92
C ALA A 232 3.29 -9.83 18.34
N ARG A 233 3.14 -8.56 18.77
CA ARG A 233 1.84 -7.97 19.12
C ARG A 233 0.90 -7.96 17.91
N LEU A 234 1.39 -7.46 16.77
CA LEU A 234 0.61 -7.42 15.53
C LEU A 234 0.13 -8.81 15.11
N LYS A 235 0.97 -9.84 15.21
CA LYS A 235 0.63 -11.21 14.78
C LYS A 235 -0.09 -12.03 15.85
N HIS A 236 -0.36 -11.48 17.03
CA HIS A 236 -0.84 -12.22 18.21
C HIS A 236 -0.06 -13.53 18.44
N ARG A 237 1.28 -13.47 18.34
CA ARG A 237 2.13 -14.66 18.22
C ARG A 237 2.95 -14.94 19.47
N GLU A 238 2.88 -16.18 19.94
CA GLU A 238 3.78 -16.72 20.97
C GLU A 238 5.19 -16.97 20.38
N VAL A 239 6.02 -15.92 20.39
CA VAL A 239 7.35 -15.95 19.77
C VAL A 239 8.31 -16.99 20.36
N ALA A 240 8.11 -17.39 21.62
CA ALA A 240 8.90 -18.44 22.26
C ALA A 240 8.76 -19.80 21.59
N ARG A 241 7.60 -20.08 20.96
CA ARG A 241 7.33 -21.34 20.24
C ARG A 241 7.57 -21.23 18.75
N LYS A 242 7.32 -20.04 18.19
CA LYS A 242 7.38 -19.80 16.75
C LYS A 242 8.25 -18.57 16.49
N PRO A 243 9.58 -18.70 16.47
CA PRO A 243 10.47 -17.58 16.19
C PRO A 243 10.23 -17.00 14.79
N PHE A 244 10.53 -15.72 14.61
CA PHE A 244 10.55 -15.03 13.32
C PHE A 244 11.86 -15.27 12.59
N LEU A 245 11.84 -15.11 11.26
CA LEU A 245 13.07 -15.09 10.47
C LEU A 245 13.60 -13.66 10.37
N ILE A 246 14.87 -13.50 10.02
CA ILE A 246 15.47 -12.23 9.66
C ILE A 246 15.94 -12.23 8.21
N LEU A 247 15.77 -11.08 7.55
CA LEU A 247 16.37 -10.80 6.27
C LEU A 247 17.73 -10.12 6.47
N LEU A 248 18.72 -10.59 5.72
CA LEU A 248 20.09 -10.09 5.72
C LEU A 248 20.46 -9.53 4.34
N GLU A 249 21.39 -8.58 4.32
CA GLU A 249 22.00 -8.11 3.06
C GLU A 249 22.87 -9.21 2.42
N GLY A 250 23.55 -9.99 3.27
CA GLY A 250 24.37 -11.13 2.87
C GLY A 250 24.77 -11.96 4.10
N PRO A 251 25.39 -13.13 3.90
CA PRO A 251 25.89 -13.96 5.00
C PRO A 251 26.84 -13.22 5.94
N ASP A 252 27.67 -12.32 5.39
CA ASP A 252 28.67 -11.55 6.13
C ASP A 252 28.06 -10.42 6.99
N ALA A 253 26.80 -10.06 6.76
CA ALA A 253 26.08 -9.06 7.55
C ALA A 253 25.71 -9.55 8.97
N ALA A 254 25.97 -10.83 9.29
CA ALA A 254 25.74 -11.41 10.61
C ALA A 254 26.92 -12.28 11.05
N PRO A 255 28.10 -11.68 11.34
CA PRO A 255 29.33 -12.43 11.65
C PRO A 255 29.28 -13.21 12.98
N GLY A 256 28.28 -12.95 13.83
CA GLY A 256 28.06 -13.70 15.07
C GLY A 256 27.43 -15.08 14.89
N LEU A 257 26.94 -15.40 13.68
CA LEU A 257 26.28 -16.66 13.38
C LEU A 257 27.28 -17.77 13.02
N ALA A 258 26.98 -18.98 13.47
CA ALA A 258 27.79 -20.17 13.24
C ALA A 258 27.46 -20.82 11.89
N TRP A 259 28.23 -20.48 10.85
CA TRP A 259 28.06 -21.01 9.50
C TRP A 259 28.87 -22.30 9.27
N SER A 260 28.19 -23.41 9.01
CA SER A 260 28.81 -24.64 8.50
C SER A 260 29.23 -24.51 7.02
N GLU A 261 30.01 -25.46 6.50
CA GLU A 261 30.37 -25.47 5.07
C GLU A 261 29.11 -25.68 4.21
N GLU A 262 28.22 -26.57 4.62
CA GLU A 262 26.95 -26.87 3.97
C GLU A 262 26.05 -25.64 3.94
N ALA A 263 25.98 -24.88 5.04
CA ALA A 263 25.20 -23.64 5.09
C ALA A 263 25.73 -22.60 4.10
N ARG A 264 27.06 -22.43 4.03
CA ARG A 264 27.69 -21.54 3.04
C ARG A 264 27.50 -22.03 1.60
N ARG A 265 27.49 -23.35 1.39
CA ARG A 265 27.26 -23.96 0.07
C ARG A 265 25.84 -23.68 -0.41
N LEU A 266 24.85 -23.92 0.45
CA LEU A 266 23.44 -23.63 0.15
C LEU A 266 23.18 -22.14 -0.03
N SER A 267 23.78 -21.28 0.80
CA SER A 267 23.64 -19.83 0.65
C SER A 267 24.17 -19.36 -0.71
N ARG A 268 25.36 -19.83 -1.13
CA ARG A 268 25.91 -19.48 -2.46
C ARG A 268 25.06 -20.00 -3.63
N ALA A 269 24.40 -21.14 -3.46
CA ALA A 269 23.62 -21.75 -4.53
C ALA A 269 22.24 -21.12 -4.70
N PHE A 270 21.61 -20.68 -3.60
CA PHE A 270 20.19 -20.33 -3.59
C PHE A 270 19.88 -18.92 -3.09
N TRP A 271 20.88 -18.14 -2.67
CA TRP A 271 20.70 -16.74 -2.32
C TRP A 271 21.29 -15.78 -3.35
N PRO A 272 20.62 -14.64 -3.63
CA PRO A 272 19.29 -14.25 -3.12
C PRO A 272 18.16 -15.17 -3.60
N GLY A 273 17.22 -15.56 -2.73
CA GLY A 273 16.17 -16.49 -3.14
C GLY A 273 15.32 -17.11 -2.04
N PRO A 274 14.43 -18.06 -2.39
CA PRO A 274 13.38 -18.58 -1.52
C PRO A 274 13.84 -19.66 -0.53
N LEU A 275 15.10 -19.67 -0.14
CA LEU A 275 15.66 -20.55 0.89
C LEU A 275 15.83 -19.80 2.21
N THR A 276 15.42 -20.39 3.33
CA THR A 276 15.70 -19.90 4.68
C THR A 276 16.52 -20.95 5.40
N LEU A 277 17.63 -20.53 6.02
CA LEU A 277 18.52 -21.41 6.77
C LEU A 277 18.41 -21.08 8.26
N ILE A 278 18.26 -22.08 9.12
CA ILE A 278 18.42 -21.90 10.56
C ILE A 278 19.89 -22.15 10.89
N VAL A 279 20.58 -21.12 11.38
CA VAL A 279 22.00 -21.16 11.74
C VAL A 279 22.17 -20.84 13.22
N GLY A 280 23.19 -21.41 13.87
CA GLY A 280 23.41 -21.20 15.30
C GLY A 280 23.78 -19.75 15.63
N ASP A 281 23.26 -19.22 16.74
CA ASP A 281 23.63 -17.91 17.30
C ASP A 281 24.31 -18.07 18.67
N PRO A 282 25.55 -18.63 18.72
CA PRO A 282 26.23 -18.96 19.97
C PRO A 282 26.56 -17.72 20.81
N ARG A 283 26.73 -16.56 20.16
CA ARG A 283 27.01 -15.28 20.82
C ARG A 283 25.76 -14.57 21.30
N ARG A 284 24.58 -15.14 21.05
CA ARG A 284 23.29 -14.56 21.39
C ARG A 284 23.10 -13.14 20.85
N THR A 285 23.60 -12.88 19.65
CA THR A 285 23.58 -11.57 19.00
C THR A 285 22.16 -11.07 18.75
N PHE A 286 21.21 -11.97 18.48
CA PHE A 286 19.83 -11.59 18.16
C PHE A 286 18.90 -11.64 19.38
N PRO A 287 17.80 -10.88 19.42
CA PRO A 287 16.86 -10.95 20.54
C PRO A 287 16.09 -12.28 20.61
N ALA A 288 15.52 -12.57 21.78
CA ALA A 288 14.55 -13.64 21.93
C ALA A 288 13.34 -13.39 21.01
N GLY A 289 12.80 -14.45 20.42
CA GLY A 289 11.69 -14.37 19.45
C GLY A 289 12.13 -14.30 17.98
N VAL A 290 13.38 -13.92 17.71
CA VAL A 290 14.07 -14.25 16.45
C VAL A 290 14.97 -15.48 16.66
N ARG A 291 15.68 -15.53 17.78
CA ARG A 291 16.38 -16.74 18.22
C ARG A 291 15.39 -17.76 18.78
N GLY A 292 15.40 -18.97 18.22
CA GLY A 292 14.62 -20.10 18.68
C GLY A 292 15.14 -20.71 19.98
N PRO A 293 14.38 -21.62 20.61
CA PRO A 293 14.74 -22.24 21.90
C PRO A 293 16.05 -23.04 21.83
N GLU A 294 16.34 -23.66 20.69
CA GLU A 294 17.56 -24.43 20.43
C GLU A 294 18.77 -23.53 20.09
N GLY A 295 18.60 -22.21 20.12
CA GLY A 295 19.69 -21.24 19.89
C GLY A 295 19.93 -20.90 18.41
N GLY A 296 19.17 -21.48 17.49
CA GLY A 296 19.22 -21.15 16.06
C GLY A 296 18.44 -19.89 15.69
N VAL A 297 18.86 -19.22 14.62
CA VAL A 297 18.20 -18.06 14.00
C VAL A 297 17.91 -18.38 12.53
N ALA A 298 16.66 -18.19 12.11
CA ALA A 298 16.26 -18.37 10.72
C ALA A 298 16.65 -17.13 9.90
N VAL A 299 17.52 -17.29 8.91
CA VAL A 299 18.08 -16.23 8.07
C VAL A 299 17.74 -16.44 6.59
N ARG A 300 17.55 -15.34 5.86
CA ARG A 300 17.36 -15.35 4.39
C ARG A 300 17.94 -14.09 3.77
N VAL A 301 18.56 -14.21 2.61
CA VAL A 301 18.83 -13.09 1.70
C VAL A 301 17.75 -13.12 0.61
N ASP A 302 16.91 -12.10 0.56
CA ASP A 302 15.73 -12.06 -0.30
C ASP A 302 16.06 -11.56 -1.71
N ALA A 303 15.40 -12.12 -2.72
CA ALA A 303 15.60 -11.75 -4.12
C ALA A 303 14.70 -10.59 -4.59
N HIS A 304 13.69 -10.19 -3.81
CA HIS A 304 12.80 -9.12 -4.24
C HIS A 304 13.49 -7.75 -4.13
N PRO A 305 13.56 -6.94 -5.20
CA PRO A 305 14.32 -5.69 -5.22
C PRO A 305 13.96 -4.73 -4.07
N VAL A 306 12.67 -4.60 -3.75
CA VAL A 306 12.21 -3.76 -2.62
C VAL A 306 12.69 -4.30 -1.27
N ALA A 307 12.66 -5.62 -1.04
CA ALA A 307 13.13 -6.21 0.21
C ALA A 307 14.65 -6.05 0.37
N THR A 308 15.40 -6.29 -0.71
CA THR A 308 16.85 -6.07 -0.76
C THR A 308 17.20 -4.63 -0.43
N GLU A 309 16.51 -3.67 -1.05
CA GLU A 309 16.77 -2.24 -0.86
C GLU A 309 16.42 -1.77 0.55
N ILE A 310 15.33 -2.28 1.16
CA ILE A 310 14.98 -2.00 2.55
C ILE A 310 16.12 -2.45 3.49
N VAL A 311 16.60 -3.68 3.35
CA VAL A 311 17.66 -4.22 4.23
C VAL A 311 18.97 -3.45 4.04
N ARG A 312 19.37 -3.20 2.79
CA ARG A 312 20.58 -2.43 2.46
C ARG A 312 20.55 -1.03 3.07
N ARG A 313 19.45 -0.29 2.91
CA ARG A 313 19.30 1.07 3.44
C ARG A 313 19.12 1.11 4.95
N LEU A 314 18.49 0.09 5.53
CA LEU A 314 18.41 -0.04 6.99
C LEU A 314 19.81 -0.24 7.59
N GLY A 315 20.71 -0.90 6.86
CA GLY A 315 22.07 -1.24 7.31
C GLY A 315 22.07 -2.21 8.49
N ALA A 316 20.98 -2.93 8.69
CA ALA A 316 20.78 -3.87 9.79
C ALA A 316 19.74 -4.95 9.39
N PRO A 317 19.74 -6.11 10.07
CA PRO A 317 18.76 -7.16 9.81
C PRO A 317 17.31 -6.72 10.03
N LEU A 318 16.41 -7.17 9.15
CA LEU A 318 14.98 -6.92 9.22
C LEU A 318 14.26 -8.19 9.69
N THR A 319 13.56 -8.16 10.83
CA THR A 319 12.72 -9.29 11.25
C THR A 319 11.47 -9.39 10.39
N SER A 320 11.02 -10.62 10.11
CA SER A 320 9.99 -10.87 9.11
C SER A 320 9.10 -12.08 9.46
N SER A 321 7.82 -11.96 9.11
CA SER A 321 6.83 -13.02 9.11
C SER A 321 5.92 -12.85 7.90
N SER A 322 5.28 -13.93 7.42
CA SER A 322 4.24 -13.81 6.39
C SER A 322 3.14 -12.83 6.80
N ALA A 323 2.73 -12.01 5.83
CA ALA A 323 1.62 -11.05 5.95
C ALA A 323 0.29 -11.78 5.81
N ASN A 324 -0.36 -12.12 6.93
CA ASN A 324 -1.66 -12.78 6.95
C ASN A 324 -2.33 -12.62 8.32
N ALA A 325 -3.65 -12.62 8.33
CA ALA A 325 -4.40 -12.87 9.55
C ALA A 325 -4.19 -14.33 10.02
N PRO A 326 -4.40 -14.63 11.31
CA PRO A 326 -4.29 -15.99 11.83
C PRO A 326 -5.18 -16.96 11.04
N GLY A 327 -4.61 -18.08 10.58
CA GLY A 327 -5.32 -19.11 9.81
C GLY A 327 -5.55 -18.80 8.33
N GLN A 328 -5.27 -17.58 7.86
CA GLN A 328 -5.43 -17.19 6.45
C GLN A 328 -4.14 -17.39 5.64
N PRO A 329 -4.22 -17.58 4.31
CA PRO A 329 -3.04 -17.64 3.45
C PRO A 329 -2.27 -16.31 3.48
N PRO A 330 -0.94 -16.33 3.27
CA PRO A 330 -0.15 -15.12 3.06
C PRO A 330 -0.64 -14.27 1.90
N ALA A 331 -0.64 -12.95 2.09
CA ALA A 331 -0.90 -11.99 1.03
C ALA A 331 0.14 -12.08 -0.08
N THR A 332 -0.31 -11.91 -1.32
CA THR A 332 0.53 -11.93 -2.53
C THR A 332 0.60 -10.57 -3.23
N ASP A 333 -0.08 -9.56 -2.71
CA ASP A 333 -0.01 -8.17 -3.18
C ASP A 333 -0.21 -7.21 -1.98
N GLY A 334 -0.04 -5.90 -2.20
CA GLY A 334 -0.20 -4.93 -1.13
C GLY A 334 -1.65 -4.71 -0.70
N ARG A 335 -2.63 -5.06 -1.53
CA ARG A 335 -4.05 -5.00 -1.15
C ARG A 335 -4.38 -6.06 -0.12
N GLY A 336 -4.04 -7.32 -0.39
CA GLY A 336 -4.22 -8.41 0.55
C GLY A 336 -3.41 -8.21 1.83
N ALA A 337 -2.24 -7.55 1.75
CA ALA A 337 -1.48 -7.18 2.94
C ALA A 337 -2.22 -6.12 3.78
N LEU A 338 -2.87 -5.14 3.15
CA LEU A 338 -3.70 -4.14 3.84
C LEU A 338 -4.93 -4.79 4.48
N GLU A 339 -5.64 -5.66 3.76
CA GLU A 339 -6.80 -6.40 4.29
C GLU A 339 -6.41 -7.26 5.50
N ALA A 340 -5.24 -7.92 5.44
CA ALA A 340 -4.71 -8.67 6.57
C ALA A 340 -4.41 -7.79 7.79
N LEU A 341 -3.94 -6.55 7.59
CA LEU A 341 -3.71 -5.58 8.66
C LEU A 341 -5.00 -5.04 9.25
N GLU A 342 -6.01 -4.76 8.42
CA GLU A 342 -7.34 -4.35 8.88
C GLU A 342 -7.99 -5.45 9.74
N ALA A 343 -7.91 -6.71 9.32
CA ALA A 343 -8.39 -7.86 10.09
C ALA A 343 -7.64 -8.04 11.42
N LEU A 344 -6.39 -7.60 11.50
CA LEU A 344 -5.58 -7.60 12.73
C LEU A 344 -5.80 -6.35 13.60
N GLY A 345 -6.62 -5.40 13.16
CA GLY A 345 -6.83 -4.13 13.87
C GLY A 345 -5.58 -3.26 13.93
N ALA A 346 -4.71 -3.35 12.93
CA ALA A 346 -3.50 -2.54 12.85
C ALA A 346 -3.83 -1.06 12.59
N ASP A 347 -3.02 -0.17 13.14
CA ASP A 347 -3.15 1.28 12.97
C ASP A 347 -2.08 1.83 11.99
N ALA A 348 -1.91 3.16 11.96
CA ALA A 348 -0.94 3.82 11.08
C ALA A 348 0.54 3.55 11.42
N SER A 349 0.84 2.82 12.50
CA SER A 349 2.21 2.36 12.79
C SER A 349 2.71 1.29 11.82
N VAL A 350 1.83 0.75 10.97
CA VAL A 350 2.20 -0.18 9.91
C VAL A 350 2.07 0.46 8.53
N TRP A 351 3.15 0.47 7.75
CA TRP A 351 3.17 0.99 6.39
C TRP A 351 3.18 -0.15 5.38
N VAL A 352 2.23 -0.16 4.45
CA VAL A 352 2.16 -1.10 3.34
C VAL A 352 2.90 -0.53 2.13
N ILE A 353 4.00 -1.18 1.77
CA ILE A 353 4.80 -0.89 0.59
C ILE A 353 4.30 -1.81 -0.51
N ASP A 354 3.54 -1.27 -1.45
CA ASP A 354 2.88 -2.05 -2.48
C ASP A 354 3.62 -1.98 -3.82
N ALA A 355 4.37 -3.02 -4.13
CA ALA A 355 5.06 -3.19 -5.41
C ALA A 355 4.29 -4.08 -6.41
N GLY A 356 2.99 -4.31 -6.18
CA GLY A 356 2.18 -5.19 -7.00
C GLY A 356 2.28 -6.68 -6.62
N PRO A 357 1.74 -7.57 -7.46
CA PRO A 357 1.65 -8.99 -7.15
C PRO A 357 3.02 -9.68 -7.16
N VAL A 358 3.23 -10.62 -6.23
CA VAL A 358 4.39 -11.52 -6.18
C VAL A 358 3.99 -12.94 -6.60
N SER A 359 4.85 -13.59 -7.36
CA SER A 359 4.58 -14.88 -8.04
C SER A 359 4.77 -16.12 -7.16
N GLY A 360 5.23 -15.97 -5.91
CA GLY A 360 5.76 -17.10 -5.16
C GLY A 360 4.72 -18.05 -4.57
N GLY A 361 3.55 -17.56 -4.13
CA GLY A 361 2.39 -18.33 -3.63
C GLY A 361 2.61 -19.22 -2.39
N ALA A 362 3.81 -19.78 -2.23
CA ALA A 362 4.29 -20.58 -1.13
C ALA A 362 5.38 -19.82 -0.37
N SER A 363 5.47 -20.06 0.93
CA SER A 363 6.56 -19.53 1.76
C SER A 363 7.92 -20.11 1.36
N SER A 364 9.02 -19.52 1.84
CA SER A 364 10.36 -20.07 1.63
C SER A 364 10.51 -21.48 2.20
N THR A 365 11.36 -22.27 1.54
CA THR A 365 11.80 -23.56 2.07
C THR A 365 12.73 -23.32 3.27
N LEU A 366 12.50 -24.04 4.37
CA LEU A 366 13.22 -23.85 5.63
C LEU A 366 14.05 -25.09 5.94
N VAL A 367 15.37 -24.89 6.08
CA VAL A 367 16.32 -25.96 6.41
C VAL A 367 17.07 -25.59 7.67
N ASP A 368 17.17 -26.54 8.59
CA ASP A 368 17.94 -26.42 9.82
C ASP A 368 19.37 -26.89 9.61
N MET A 369 20.32 -26.00 9.87
CA MET A 369 21.76 -26.19 9.70
C MET A 369 22.52 -26.23 11.03
N THR A 370 21.80 -26.33 12.16
CA THR A 370 22.41 -26.32 13.50
C THR A 370 23.00 -27.66 13.92
N GLY A 371 22.51 -28.75 13.34
CA GLY A 371 22.98 -30.12 13.58
C GLY A 371 24.12 -30.56 12.64
N PRO A 372 24.65 -31.78 12.83
CA PRO A 372 25.71 -32.34 11.99
C PRO A 372 25.25 -32.67 10.56
N THR A 373 23.95 -32.94 10.38
CA THR A 373 23.33 -33.12 9.07
C THR A 373 22.24 -32.07 8.86
N PRO A 374 22.20 -31.38 7.70
CA PRO A 374 21.11 -30.47 7.36
C PRO A 374 19.74 -31.18 7.40
N ARG A 375 18.75 -30.57 8.07
CA ARG A 375 17.40 -31.14 8.24
C ARG A 375 16.35 -30.27 7.58
N LEU A 376 15.49 -30.86 6.74
CA LEU A 376 14.37 -30.14 6.15
C LEU A 376 13.28 -29.89 7.21
N ILE A 377 12.98 -28.63 7.50
CA ILE A 377 11.93 -28.25 8.47
C ILE A 377 10.59 -28.00 7.77
N ARG A 378 10.64 -27.36 6.59
CA ARG A 378 9.45 -27.06 5.80
C ARG A 378 9.79 -26.97 4.32
N ALA A 379 9.10 -27.75 3.49
CA ALA A 379 9.10 -27.56 2.04
C ALA A 379 8.33 -26.28 1.67
N GLY A 380 8.88 -25.51 0.73
CA GLY A 380 8.31 -24.25 0.27
C GLY A 380 8.59 -24.02 -1.21
N ALA A 381 8.74 -22.76 -1.60
CA ALA A 381 8.95 -22.37 -3.00
C ALA A 381 10.23 -22.93 -3.64
N LEU A 382 11.25 -23.33 -2.86
CA LEU A 382 12.40 -24.08 -3.38
C LEU A 382 12.19 -25.59 -3.19
N PRO A 383 12.03 -26.39 -4.26
CA PRO A 383 11.80 -27.83 -4.12
C PRO A 383 12.95 -28.54 -3.39
N PRO A 384 12.68 -29.43 -2.42
CA PRO A 384 13.72 -30.17 -1.69
C PRO A 384 14.68 -30.95 -2.60
N ALA A 385 14.22 -31.42 -3.76
CA ALA A 385 15.06 -32.10 -4.75
C ALA A 385 16.26 -31.23 -5.18
N ARG A 386 16.06 -29.92 -5.38
CA ARG A 386 17.14 -28.98 -5.74
C ARG A 386 18.16 -28.84 -4.61
N ILE A 387 17.71 -28.86 -3.35
CA ILE A 387 18.62 -28.76 -2.20
C ILE A 387 19.48 -30.03 -2.08
N ARG A 388 18.91 -31.21 -2.39
CA ARG A 388 19.63 -32.49 -2.38
C ARG A 388 20.74 -32.59 -3.44
N GLU A 389 20.73 -31.75 -4.46
CA GLU A 389 21.82 -31.63 -5.44
C GLU A 389 23.12 -31.08 -4.81
N HIS A 390 23.01 -30.35 -3.69
CA HIS A 390 24.15 -29.66 -3.07
C HIS A 390 24.58 -30.25 -1.73
N VAL A 391 23.66 -30.83 -0.95
CA VAL A 391 23.94 -31.38 0.38
C VAL A 391 23.09 -32.63 0.66
N ARG A 392 23.56 -33.49 1.56
CA ARG A 392 22.72 -34.55 2.13
C ARG A 392 21.70 -33.92 3.08
N LEU A 393 20.42 -34.21 2.88
CA LEU A 393 19.32 -33.73 3.71
C LEU A 393 18.68 -34.89 4.47
N ASP A 394 18.46 -34.70 5.76
CA ASP A 394 17.60 -35.55 6.58
C ASP A 394 16.15 -35.02 6.55
N GLY A 395 15.20 -35.91 6.22
CA GLY A 395 13.81 -35.56 5.88
C GLY A 395 13.61 -35.29 4.38
#